data_AF-A0A368NR10-F1
#
_entry.id   AF-A0A368NR10-F1
#
_cell.length_a   1.000
_cell.length_b   1.000
_cell.length_c   1.000
_cell.angle_alpha   90.00
_cell.angle_beta   90.00
_cell.angle_gamma   90.00
#
_symmetry.space_group_name_H-M   'P 1'
#
loop_
_entity.id
_entity.type
_entity.pdbx_description
1 polymer ?
#
loop_
_entity_poly.entity_id
_entity_poly.type
_entity_poly.pdbx_seq_one_letter_code
_entity_poly.pdbx_strand_id
1 'polypeptide(L)'
;MRRRQVIFLILAVCIVAVGGWAYRAISEYFMEPTYQADRLFKPYNSAAYHLAQKIERGQSITESEVKDVPGGVNTRYGDEITLLFLAVGSRNIEAIDTLLGAGADPYMIDRPSQGSTRDFAYYLTLPGHPTDPNLGFPFINQLIKLYLKHGGDPNHRTQDANRVPLISDVALIQNYAGMEILLDAKADPWAADVRNDSAMVRLAADAVSQAELEKLIDRGYFDNVPLEKLQEFMKFLSAYEQRGDEISKANQEIALRVLKRNPNYPPDDATNLLFQGSIPWEKVKQSR
;
A
#
# COMPACT_ATOMS: atom_id res chain seq x y z
N MET A 1 -21.41 -50.58 37.53
CA MET A 1 -22.10 -49.97 36.37
C MET A 1 -22.83 -51.09 35.61
N ARG A 2 -24.15 -50.99 35.37
CA ARG A 2 -24.90 -52.09 34.72
C ARG A 2 -24.47 -52.20 33.26
N ARG A 3 -24.22 -53.41 32.75
CA ARG A 3 -23.73 -53.71 31.38
C ARG A 3 -24.42 -52.90 30.26
N ARG A 4 -25.71 -52.60 30.42
CA ARG A 4 -26.49 -51.73 29.51
C ARG A 4 -26.04 -50.27 29.48
N GLN A 5 -25.62 -49.69 30.61
CA GLN A 5 -25.14 -48.32 30.69
C GLN A 5 -23.78 -48.15 29.99
N VAL A 6 -22.92 -49.17 30.06
CA VAL A 6 -21.62 -49.17 29.36
C VAL A 6 -21.82 -49.25 27.84
N ILE A 7 -22.74 -50.09 27.37
CA ILE A 7 -23.08 -50.21 25.94
C ILE A 7 -23.66 -48.90 25.41
N PHE A 8 -24.57 -48.26 26.16
CA PHE A 8 -25.13 -46.96 25.78
C PHE A 8 -24.06 -45.86 25.70
N LEU A 9 -23.13 -45.83 26.66
CA LEU A 9 -22.04 -44.85 26.66
C LEU A 9 -21.11 -45.03 25.46
N ILE A 10 -20.76 -46.27 25.12
CA ILE A 10 -19.92 -46.58 23.96
C ILE A 10 -20.63 -46.17 22.66
N LEU A 11 -21.92 -46.49 22.50
CA LEU A 11 -22.70 -46.08 21.33
C LEU A 11 -22.79 -44.56 21.19
N ALA A 12 -23.01 -43.83 22.28
CA ALA A 12 -23.04 -42.37 22.26
C ALA A 12 -21.68 -41.76 21.85
N VAL A 13 -20.57 -42.28 22.38
CA VAL A 13 -19.22 -41.85 21.99
C VAL A 13 -18.94 -42.16 20.53
N CYS A 14 -19.33 -43.34 20.03
CA CYS A 14 -19.17 -43.70 18.62
C CYS A 14 -20.00 -42.80 17.70
N ILE A 15 -21.25 -42.46 18.06
CA ILE A 15 -22.10 -41.56 17.25
C ILE A 15 -21.51 -40.15 17.21
N VAL A 16 -21.00 -39.64 18.32
CA VAL A 16 -20.35 -38.32 18.36
C VAL A 16 -19.04 -38.32 17.56
N ALA A 17 -18.23 -39.38 17.67
CA ALA A 17 -16.98 -39.50 16.92
C ALA A 17 -17.23 -39.63 15.40
N VAL A 18 -18.19 -40.48 14.99
CA VAL A 18 -18.55 -40.67 13.58
C VAL A 18 -19.25 -39.42 13.03
N GLY A 19 -20.12 -38.78 13.81
CA GLY A 19 -20.77 -37.52 13.43
C GLY A 19 -19.76 -36.38 13.25
N GLY A 20 -18.78 -36.26 14.16
CA GLY A 20 -17.69 -35.29 14.05
C GLY A 20 -16.78 -35.55 12.86
N TRP A 21 -16.47 -36.82 12.58
CA TRP A 21 -15.69 -37.22 11.40
C TRP A 21 -16.45 -36.95 10.09
N ALA A 22 -17.72 -37.34 10.01
CA ALA A 22 -18.56 -37.12 8.83
C ALA A 22 -18.79 -35.62 8.58
N TYR A 23 -19.01 -34.82 9.63
CA TYR A 23 -19.13 -33.38 9.51
C TYR A 23 -17.84 -32.75 8.96
N ARG A 24 -16.67 -33.13 9.49
CA ARG A 24 -15.38 -32.66 8.94
C ARG A 24 -15.18 -33.07 7.49
N ALA A 25 -15.38 -34.35 7.18
CA ALA A 25 -15.20 -34.87 5.82
C ALA A 25 -16.15 -34.22 4.80
N ILE A 26 -17.42 -34.03 5.18
CA ILE A 26 -18.40 -33.34 4.34
C ILE A 26 -18.04 -31.85 4.20
N SER A 27 -17.64 -31.19 5.29
CA SER A 27 -17.24 -29.79 5.23
C SER A 27 -16.03 -29.59 4.30
N GLU A 28 -15.04 -30.47 4.35
CA GLU A 28 -13.87 -30.45 3.47
C GLU A 28 -14.24 -30.70 2.00
N TYR A 29 -15.23 -31.56 1.72
CA TYR A 29 -15.68 -31.88 0.36
C TYR A 29 -16.42 -30.72 -0.33
N PHE A 30 -17.05 -29.84 0.45
CA PHE A 30 -17.75 -28.66 -0.05
C PHE A 30 -16.94 -27.36 0.08
N MET A 31 -15.68 -27.41 0.54
CA MET A 31 -14.85 -26.22 0.59
C MET A 31 -14.39 -25.81 -0.79
N GLU A 32 -14.34 -24.49 -1.03
CA GLU A 32 -13.74 -23.94 -2.23
C GLU A 32 -12.29 -24.45 -2.40
N PRO A 33 -11.90 -24.78 -3.64
CA PRO A 33 -10.55 -25.25 -3.94
C PRO A 33 -9.51 -24.19 -3.60
N THR A 34 -8.39 -24.62 -3.01
CA THR A 34 -7.28 -23.75 -2.59
C THR A 34 -6.08 -23.91 -3.51
N TYR A 35 -6.20 -23.44 -4.76
CA TYR A 35 -5.21 -23.68 -5.80
C TYR A 35 -3.81 -23.13 -5.44
N GLN A 36 -3.73 -21.96 -4.80
CA GLN A 36 -2.45 -21.38 -4.40
C GLN A 36 -1.83 -22.14 -3.23
N ALA A 37 -2.61 -22.48 -2.19
CA ALA A 37 -2.15 -23.26 -1.05
C ALA A 37 -1.69 -24.66 -1.48
N ASP A 38 -2.47 -25.31 -2.35
CA ASP A 38 -2.17 -26.64 -2.89
C ASP A 38 -0.85 -26.65 -3.66
N ARG A 39 -0.60 -25.61 -4.48
CA ARG A 39 0.62 -25.50 -5.27
C ARG A 39 1.83 -25.09 -4.43
N LEU A 40 1.68 -24.09 -3.56
CA LEU A 40 2.81 -23.40 -2.92
C LEU A 40 3.17 -23.97 -1.54
N PHE A 41 2.24 -24.62 -0.83
CA PHE A 41 2.45 -25.01 0.57
C PHE A 41 2.31 -26.51 0.83
N LYS A 42 1.39 -27.19 0.13
CA LYS A 42 1.10 -28.63 0.32
C LYS A 42 2.33 -29.54 0.23
N PRO A 43 3.29 -29.33 -0.69
CA PRO A 43 4.45 -30.22 -0.78
C PRO A 43 5.47 -30.05 0.37
N TYR A 44 5.37 -28.96 1.15
CA TYR A 44 6.45 -28.52 2.04
C TYR A 44 6.14 -28.76 3.51
N ASN A 45 4.98 -28.31 4.00
CA ASN A 45 4.65 -28.41 5.43
C ASN A 45 3.14 -28.44 5.66
N SER A 46 2.65 -29.41 6.44
CA SER A 46 1.22 -29.60 6.69
C SER A 46 0.59 -28.47 7.51
N ALA A 47 1.28 -27.95 8.53
CA ALA A 47 0.79 -26.84 9.35
C ALA A 47 0.69 -25.54 8.52
N ALA A 48 1.75 -25.21 7.78
CA ALA A 48 1.75 -24.07 6.87
C ALA A 48 0.71 -24.21 5.76
N TYR A 49 0.51 -25.42 5.23
CA TYR A 49 -0.51 -25.71 4.22
C TYR A 49 -1.93 -25.49 4.75
N HIS A 50 -2.27 -26.04 5.92
CA HIS A 50 -3.59 -25.80 6.53
C HIS A 50 -3.84 -24.31 6.78
N LEU A 51 -2.83 -23.58 7.25
CA LEU A 51 -2.93 -22.14 7.43
C LEU A 51 -3.13 -21.40 6.11
N ALA A 52 -2.37 -21.76 5.07
CA ALA A 52 -2.50 -21.22 3.72
C ALA A 52 -3.89 -21.46 3.13
N GLN A 53 -4.49 -22.62 3.38
CA GLN A 53 -5.87 -22.91 2.94
C GLN A 53 -6.90 -22.00 3.62
N LYS A 54 -6.75 -21.73 4.93
CA LYS A 54 -7.62 -20.77 5.64
C LYS A 54 -7.48 -19.37 5.03
N ILE A 55 -6.23 -18.94 4.82
CA ILE A 55 -5.91 -17.62 4.24
C ILE A 55 -6.56 -17.47 2.86
N GLU A 56 -6.38 -18.44 1.97
CA GLU A 56 -6.89 -18.39 0.60
C GLU A 56 -8.42 -18.36 0.54
N ARG A 57 -9.09 -19.02 1.49
CA ARG A 57 -10.56 -18.99 1.63
C ARG A 57 -11.09 -17.74 2.36
N GLY A 58 -10.25 -16.77 2.67
CA GLY A 58 -10.65 -15.57 3.40
C GLY A 58 -11.00 -15.82 4.88
N GLN A 59 -10.59 -16.95 5.45
CA GLN A 59 -10.86 -17.28 6.85
C GLN A 59 -9.86 -16.61 7.78
N SER A 60 -10.32 -16.26 8.99
CA SER A 60 -9.47 -15.72 10.05
C SER A 60 -8.44 -16.74 10.51
N ILE A 61 -7.25 -16.25 10.87
CA ILE A 61 -6.17 -17.02 11.48
C ILE A 61 -5.80 -16.38 12.82
N THR A 62 -5.10 -17.12 13.68
CA THR A 62 -4.72 -16.66 15.02
C THR A 62 -3.20 -16.61 15.18
N GLU A 63 -2.70 -15.77 16.08
CA GLU A 63 -1.27 -15.70 16.37
C GLU A 63 -0.69 -17.05 16.83
N SER A 64 -1.46 -17.86 17.57
CA SER A 64 -1.03 -19.20 17.98
C SER A 64 -0.82 -20.11 16.78
N GLU A 65 -1.74 -20.10 15.81
CA GLU A 65 -1.59 -20.88 14.58
C GLU A 65 -0.35 -20.44 13.78
N VAL A 66 -0.04 -19.14 13.79
CA VAL A 66 1.17 -18.61 13.14
C VAL A 66 2.45 -19.03 13.87
N LYS A 67 2.47 -19.02 15.20
CA LYS A 67 3.63 -19.44 16.02
C LYS A 67 3.96 -20.92 15.87
N ASP A 68 2.95 -21.73 15.61
CA ASP A 68 3.09 -23.18 15.41
C ASP A 68 3.63 -23.53 14.01
N VAL A 69 3.76 -22.55 13.10
CA VAL A 69 4.33 -22.76 11.77
C VAL A 69 5.85 -23.04 11.89
N PRO A 70 6.33 -24.22 11.43
CA PRO A 70 7.75 -24.54 11.49
C PRO A 70 8.60 -23.58 10.67
N GLY A 71 9.68 -23.09 11.27
CA GLY A 71 10.56 -22.06 10.69
C GLY A 71 10.12 -20.61 10.99
N GLY A 72 8.92 -20.42 11.56
CA GLY A 72 8.37 -19.12 11.92
C GLY A 72 7.61 -18.43 10.78
N VAL A 73 7.00 -17.28 11.10
CA VAL A 73 6.09 -16.52 10.22
C VAL A 73 6.72 -16.08 8.89
N ASN A 74 8.04 -15.91 8.86
CA ASN A 74 8.81 -15.48 7.70
C ASN A 74 9.34 -16.64 6.84
N THR A 75 8.91 -17.87 7.10
CA THR A 75 9.31 -19.03 6.29
C THR A 75 8.81 -18.89 4.86
N ARG A 76 9.69 -19.20 3.91
CA ARG A 76 9.41 -19.24 2.48
C ARG A 76 9.02 -20.65 2.06
N TYR A 77 7.98 -20.75 1.25
CA TYR A 77 7.46 -22.01 0.67
C TYR A 77 7.27 -21.84 -0.84
N GLY A 78 7.05 -22.94 -1.57
CA GLY A 78 6.75 -22.88 -3.00
C GLY A 78 7.78 -22.05 -3.75
N ASP A 79 7.29 -21.13 -4.59
CA ASP A 79 8.07 -20.09 -5.28
C ASP A 79 8.71 -19.06 -4.33
N GLU A 80 9.23 -19.48 -3.18
CA GLU A 80 9.79 -18.63 -2.13
C GLU A 80 8.81 -17.58 -1.59
N ILE A 81 7.51 -17.91 -1.57
CA ILE A 81 6.44 -17.07 -1.04
C ILE A 81 6.27 -17.29 0.45
N THR A 82 6.06 -16.21 1.21
CA THR A 82 5.66 -16.26 2.63
C THR A 82 4.14 -16.27 2.76
N LEU A 83 3.63 -16.63 3.94
CA LEU A 83 2.19 -16.54 4.24
C LEU A 83 1.66 -15.12 4.11
N LEU A 84 2.48 -14.09 4.37
CA LEU A 84 2.11 -12.68 4.20
C LEU A 84 1.76 -12.36 2.74
N PHE A 85 2.61 -12.77 1.80
CA PHE A 85 2.34 -12.54 0.37
C PHE A 85 1.17 -13.36 -0.17
N LEU A 86 0.93 -14.56 0.37
CA LEU A 86 -0.31 -15.29 0.09
C LEU A 86 -1.52 -14.49 0.57
N ALA A 87 -1.50 -13.99 1.80
CA ALA A 87 -2.61 -13.23 2.38
C ALA A 87 -2.91 -11.95 1.60
N VAL A 88 -1.87 -11.25 1.12
CA VAL A 88 -2.01 -10.10 0.20
C VAL A 88 -2.67 -10.52 -1.12
N GLY A 89 -2.17 -11.59 -1.75
CA GLY A 89 -2.74 -12.11 -3.00
C GLY A 89 -4.19 -12.58 -2.87
N SER A 90 -4.55 -13.15 -1.73
CA SER A 90 -5.91 -13.57 -1.37
C SER A 90 -6.78 -12.46 -0.79
N ARG A 91 -6.23 -11.24 -0.62
CA ARG A 91 -6.91 -10.06 -0.08
C ARG A 91 -7.55 -10.29 1.31
N ASN A 92 -6.96 -11.18 2.11
CA ASN A 92 -7.45 -11.53 3.43
C ASN A 92 -6.87 -10.56 4.49
N ILE A 93 -7.58 -9.44 4.71
CA ILE A 93 -7.16 -8.35 5.62
C ILE A 93 -6.89 -8.86 7.04
N GLU A 94 -7.73 -9.74 7.58
CA GLU A 94 -7.55 -10.27 8.93
C GLU A 94 -6.30 -11.14 9.04
N ALA A 95 -6.01 -11.94 8.03
CA ALA A 95 -4.77 -12.70 7.97
C ALA A 95 -3.54 -11.80 7.83
N ILE A 96 -3.61 -10.74 7.02
CA ILE A 96 -2.52 -9.76 6.88
C ILE A 96 -2.24 -9.09 8.23
N ASP A 97 -3.26 -8.60 8.93
CA ASP A 97 -3.12 -7.97 10.26
C ASP A 97 -2.50 -8.95 11.26
N THR A 98 -2.97 -10.20 11.27
CA THR A 98 -2.46 -11.25 12.18
C THR A 98 -1.01 -11.61 11.88
N LEU A 99 -0.64 -11.76 10.60
CA LEU A 99 0.72 -12.11 10.20
C LEU A 99 1.71 -10.99 10.53
N LEU A 100 1.37 -9.74 10.20
CA LEU A 100 2.17 -8.58 10.57
C LEU A 100 2.32 -8.45 12.10
N GLY A 101 1.22 -8.62 12.85
CA GLY A 101 1.25 -8.62 14.32
C GLY A 101 2.08 -9.75 14.93
N ALA A 102 2.16 -10.89 14.24
CA ALA A 102 3.02 -12.02 14.61
C ALA A 102 4.49 -11.84 14.20
N GLY A 103 4.86 -10.71 13.59
CA GLY A 103 6.23 -10.39 13.18
C GLY A 103 6.59 -10.79 11.75
N ALA A 104 5.60 -10.95 10.86
CA ALA A 104 5.87 -11.07 9.43
C ALA A 104 6.61 -9.81 8.95
N ASP A 105 7.74 -10.01 8.30
CA ASP A 105 8.60 -8.92 7.84
C ASP A 105 8.08 -8.36 6.50
N PRO A 106 7.58 -7.11 6.46
CA PRO A 106 7.05 -6.52 5.24
C PRO A 106 8.15 -6.15 4.22
N TYR A 107 9.43 -6.23 4.58
CA TYR A 107 10.57 -5.90 3.71
C TYR A 107 11.17 -7.11 2.99
N MET A 108 10.68 -8.32 3.27
CA MET A 108 11.08 -9.50 2.52
C MET A 108 10.58 -9.40 1.07
N ILE A 109 11.47 -9.66 0.10
CA ILE A 109 11.09 -9.72 -1.32
C ILE A 109 10.23 -10.94 -1.63
N ASP A 110 9.20 -10.82 -2.46
CA ASP A 110 8.43 -11.95 -2.99
C ASP A 110 9.24 -12.69 -4.07
N ARG A 111 9.32 -14.02 -4.04
CA ARG A 111 9.97 -14.83 -5.12
C ARG A 111 11.39 -14.34 -5.56
N PRO A 112 12.35 -14.15 -4.65
CA PRO A 112 13.65 -13.55 -4.98
C PRO A 112 14.43 -14.30 -6.07
N SER A 113 14.40 -15.64 -6.11
CA SER A 113 15.09 -16.44 -7.12
C SER A 113 14.48 -16.30 -8.53
N GLN A 114 13.29 -15.69 -8.65
CA GLN A 114 12.69 -15.31 -9.93
C GLN A 114 13.08 -13.89 -10.37
N GLY A 115 14.00 -13.23 -9.65
CA GLY A 115 14.49 -11.89 -9.96
C GLY A 115 13.53 -10.77 -9.55
N SER A 116 12.57 -11.05 -8.69
CA SER A 116 11.68 -10.02 -8.14
C SER A 116 12.44 -9.04 -7.25
N THR A 117 11.92 -7.82 -7.16
CA THR A 117 12.37 -6.75 -6.25
C THR A 117 11.22 -6.20 -5.41
N ARG A 118 10.08 -6.91 -5.37
CA ARG A 118 8.84 -6.43 -4.75
C ARG A 118 8.74 -6.95 -3.33
N ASP A 119 8.63 -6.05 -2.37
CA ASP A 119 8.24 -6.35 -1.00
C ASP A 119 6.78 -5.94 -0.75
N PHE A 120 6.34 -5.85 0.50
CA PHE A 120 4.98 -5.45 0.84
C PHE A 120 4.63 -4.05 0.32
N ALA A 121 5.58 -3.11 0.32
CA ALA A 121 5.35 -1.73 -0.08
C ALA A 121 4.98 -1.62 -1.57
N TYR A 122 5.51 -2.49 -2.43
CA TYR A 122 5.09 -2.58 -3.83
C TYR A 122 3.58 -2.80 -3.98
N TYR A 123 2.96 -3.61 -3.12
CA TYR A 123 1.52 -3.87 -3.21
C TYR A 123 0.67 -2.70 -2.74
N LEU A 124 1.24 -1.78 -1.96
CA LEU A 124 0.59 -0.54 -1.53
C LEU A 124 0.47 0.50 -2.65
N THR A 125 1.18 0.30 -3.76
CA THR A 125 1.22 1.23 -4.90
C THR A 125 0.41 0.74 -6.10
N LEU A 126 -0.30 -0.38 -5.95
CA LEU A 126 -1.16 -0.91 -7.00
C LEU A 126 -2.53 -0.21 -6.99
N PRO A 127 -3.19 -0.03 -8.15
CA PRO A 127 -4.54 0.55 -8.20
C PRO A 127 -5.63 -0.35 -7.61
N GLY A 128 -5.30 -1.59 -7.23
CA GLY A 128 -6.24 -2.59 -6.76
C GLY A 128 -7.06 -3.19 -7.91
N HIS A 129 -8.32 -3.53 -7.67
CA HIS A 129 -9.23 -4.07 -8.68
C HIS A 129 -9.90 -2.91 -9.46
N PRO A 130 -9.82 -2.87 -10.80
CA PRO A 130 -10.23 -1.70 -11.58
C PRO A 130 -11.75 -1.47 -11.59
N THR A 131 -12.55 -2.49 -11.27
CA THR A 131 -14.02 -2.44 -11.38
C THR A 131 -14.75 -2.75 -10.08
N ASP A 132 -14.04 -3.15 -9.03
CA ASP A 132 -14.68 -3.42 -7.73
C ASP A 132 -14.27 -2.31 -6.76
N PRO A 133 -15.22 -1.45 -6.35
CA PRO A 133 -14.93 -0.28 -5.52
C PRO A 133 -14.40 -0.66 -4.14
N ASN A 134 -14.68 -1.86 -3.63
CA ASN A 134 -14.17 -2.33 -2.34
C ASN A 134 -12.78 -2.94 -2.45
N LEU A 135 -12.37 -3.37 -3.65
CA LEU A 135 -11.09 -4.01 -3.93
C LEU A 135 -10.09 -3.08 -4.64
N GLY A 136 -10.48 -1.84 -4.94
CA GLY A 136 -9.62 -0.74 -5.42
C GLY A 136 -8.86 -0.03 -4.29
N PHE A 137 -8.79 1.31 -4.33
CA PHE A 137 -8.11 2.11 -3.31
C PHE A 137 -8.57 1.89 -1.87
N PRO A 138 -9.85 1.62 -1.53
CA PRO A 138 -10.22 1.34 -0.16
C PRO A 138 -9.47 0.15 0.46
N PHE A 139 -9.25 -0.91 -0.32
CA PHE A 139 -8.43 -2.05 0.10
C PHE A 139 -6.96 -1.64 0.30
N ILE A 140 -6.39 -0.91 -0.66
CA ILE A 140 -5.00 -0.43 -0.57
C ILE A 140 -4.80 0.48 0.64
N ASN A 141 -5.76 1.35 0.93
CA ASN A 141 -5.72 2.23 2.09
C ASN A 141 -5.82 1.46 3.42
N GLN A 142 -6.51 0.32 3.45
CA GLN A 142 -6.46 -0.59 4.59
C GLN A 142 -5.09 -1.25 4.72
N LEU A 143 -4.46 -1.68 3.61
CA LEU A 143 -3.11 -2.22 3.64
C LEU A 143 -2.08 -1.19 4.13
N ILE A 144 -2.15 0.07 3.68
CA ILE A 144 -1.28 1.15 4.16
C ILE A 144 -1.46 1.33 5.68
N LYS A 145 -2.70 1.33 6.18
CA LYS A 145 -2.96 1.43 7.62
C LYS A 145 -2.38 0.26 8.40
N LEU A 146 -2.50 -0.97 7.89
CA LEU A 146 -1.93 -2.16 8.54
C LEU A 146 -0.40 -2.13 8.52
N TYR A 147 0.19 -1.76 7.38
CA TYR A 147 1.63 -1.58 7.24
C TYR A 147 2.18 -0.62 8.30
N LEU A 148 1.58 0.57 8.41
CA LEU A 148 1.99 1.58 9.39
C LEU A 148 1.69 1.16 10.83
N LYS A 149 0.53 0.53 11.10
CA LYS A 149 0.15 0.00 12.42
C LYS A 149 1.20 -0.94 12.98
N HIS A 150 1.85 -1.73 12.12
CA HIS A 150 2.86 -2.73 12.50
C HIS A 150 4.30 -2.26 12.28
N GLY A 151 4.53 -0.94 12.22
CA GLY A 151 5.89 -0.37 12.19
C GLY A 151 6.52 -0.26 10.80
N GLY A 152 5.72 -0.36 9.74
CA GLY A 152 6.13 -0.01 8.39
C GLY A 152 6.61 1.44 8.29
N ASP A 153 7.69 1.66 7.55
CA ASP A 153 8.27 2.99 7.33
C ASP A 153 7.51 3.75 6.22
N PRO A 154 6.84 4.87 6.53
CA PRO A 154 6.16 5.69 5.52
C PRO A 154 7.11 6.30 4.48
N ASN A 155 8.42 6.34 4.76
CA ASN A 155 9.48 6.81 3.87
C ASN A 155 10.23 5.65 3.18
N HIS A 156 9.69 4.43 3.26
CA HIS A 156 10.26 3.29 2.57
C HIS A 156 10.42 3.56 1.06
N ARG A 157 11.47 2.96 0.49
CA ARG A 157 11.82 3.10 -0.93
C ARG A 157 11.85 1.73 -1.59
N THR A 158 11.38 1.65 -2.83
CA THR A 158 11.48 0.42 -3.62
C THR A 158 12.90 -0.14 -3.60
N GLN A 159 13.01 -1.48 -3.60
CA GLN A 159 14.30 -2.16 -3.59
C GLN A 159 14.98 -2.20 -4.96
N ASP A 160 14.33 -1.67 -6.00
CA ASP A 160 14.91 -1.57 -7.33
C ASP A 160 15.93 -0.42 -7.47
N ALA A 161 16.54 -0.30 -8.64
CA ALA A 161 17.55 0.71 -8.91
C ALA A 161 17.02 2.15 -8.79
N ASN A 162 15.71 2.37 -8.93
CA ASN A 162 15.11 3.69 -8.90
C ASN A 162 14.90 4.20 -7.48
N ARG A 163 14.74 3.29 -6.50
CA ARG A 163 14.53 3.61 -5.08
C ARG A 163 13.42 4.64 -4.87
N VAL A 164 12.28 4.42 -5.51
CA VAL A 164 11.15 5.32 -5.50
C VAL A 164 10.54 5.36 -4.10
N PRO A 165 10.35 6.54 -3.49
CA PRO A 165 9.64 6.66 -2.21
C PRO A 165 8.19 6.20 -2.32
N LEU A 166 7.71 5.47 -1.33
CA LEU A 166 6.35 4.90 -1.29
C LEU A 166 5.28 5.97 -1.60
N ILE A 167 5.35 7.14 -0.96
CA ILE A 167 4.38 8.22 -1.18
C ILE A 167 4.36 8.72 -2.63
N SER A 168 5.48 8.69 -3.34
CA SER A 168 5.55 9.10 -4.74
C SER A 168 4.74 8.15 -5.62
N ASP A 169 4.85 6.84 -5.42
CA ASP A 169 4.08 5.84 -6.19
C ASP A 169 2.60 5.85 -5.85
N VAL A 170 2.24 6.08 -4.58
CA VAL A 170 0.83 6.30 -4.18
C VAL A 170 0.25 7.56 -4.85
N ALA A 171 1.05 8.62 -5.02
CA ALA A 171 0.65 9.83 -5.75
C ALA A 171 0.45 9.58 -7.25
N LEU A 172 1.33 8.78 -7.88
CA LEU A 172 1.27 8.48 -9.32
C LEU A 172 -0.02 7.78 -9.71
N ILE A 173 -0.51 6.88 -8.86
CA ILE A 173 -1.80 6.20 -9.08
C ILE A 173 -2.99 7.04 -8.61
N GLN A 174 -2.79 8.30 -8.23
CA GLN A 174 -3.85 9.22 -7.77
C GLN A 174 -4.63 8.72 -6.55
N ASN A 175 -4.01 7.91 -5.69
CA ASN A 175 -4.61 7.50 -4.43
C ASN A 175 -4.40 8.56 -3.35
N TYR A 176 -5.06 9.72 -3.50
CA TYR A 176 -4.90 10.85 -2.57
C TYR A 176 -5.28 10.47 -1.13
N ALA A 177 -6.28 9.62 -0.92
CA ALA A 177 -6.61 9.12 0.41
C ALA A 177 -5.48 8.28 1.03
N GLY A 178 -4.77 7.50 0.23
CA GLY A 178 -3.56 6.79 0.64
C GLY A 178 -2.40 7.74 0.95
N MET A 179 -2.22 8.79 0.14
CA MET A 179 -1.24 9.84 0.41
C MET A 179 -1.50 10.52 1.74
N GLU A 180 -2.74 10.89 2.03
CA GLU A 180 -3.15 11.51 3.29
C GLU A 180 -2.76 10.63 4.50
N ILE A 181 -3.01 9.32 4.42
CA ILE A 181 -2.61 8.37 5.48
C ILE A 181 -1.08 8.38 5.67
N LEU A 182 -0.30 8.41 4.59
CA LEU A 182 1.17 8.43 4.64
C LEU A 182 1.70 9.76 5.20
N LEU A 183 1.11 10.89 4.79
CA LEU A 183 1.47 12.23 5.27
C LEU A 183 1.19 12.38 6.77
N ASP A 184 0.06 11.87 7.24
CA ASP A 184 -0.26 11.82 8.68
C ASP A 184 0.75 10.98 9.46
N ALA A 185 1.28 9.92 8.83
CA ALA A 185 2.38 9.11 9.35
C ALA A 185 3.77 9.73 9.16
N LYS A 186 3.88 10.98 8.67
CA LYS A 186 5.16 11.71 8.45
C LYS A 186 5.99 11.19 7.28
N ALA A 187 5.35 10.69 6.22
CA ALA A 187 6.01 10.59 4.92
C ALA A 187 6.47 11.98 4.44
N ASP A 188 7.65 12.04 3.84
CA ASP A 188 8.19 13.23 3.19
C ASP A 188 7.71 13.28 1.72
N PRO A 189 6.76 14.15 1.35
CA PRO A 189 6.30 14.26 -0.05
C PRO A 189 7.37 14.84 -0.99
N TRP A 190 8.45 15.41 -0.44
CA TRP A 190 9.60 15.91 -1.19
C TRP A 190 10.75 14.89 -1.28
N ALA A 191 10.60 13.70 -0.70
CA ALA A 191 11.55 12.62 -0.94
C ALA A 191 11.53 12.28 -2.42
N ALA A 192 12.71 12.29 -3.05
CA ALA A 192 12.84 12.08 -4.48
C ALA A 192 13.54 10.75 -4.79
N ASP A 193 13.19 10.13 -5.91
CA ASP A 193 13.89 8.98 -6.49
C ASP A 193 15.23 9.40 -7.14
N VAL A 194 15.95 8.47 -7.77
CA VAL A 194 17.24 8.77 -8.44
C VAL A 194 17.12 9.70 -9.66
N ARG A 195 15.90 9.95 -10.15
CA ARG A 195 15.57 10.86 -11.26
C ARG A 195 15.02 12.20 -10.76
N ASN A 196 15.06 12.44 -9.45
CA ASN A 196 14.44 13.57 -8.77
C ASN A 196 12.89 13.58 -8.81
N ASP A 197 12.25 12.45 -9.09
CA ASP A 197 10.79 12.34 -9.01
C ASP A 197 10.35 12.19 -7.56
N SER A 198 9.56 13.15 -7.08
CA SER A 198 8.91 13.14 -5.76
C SER A 198 7.38 13.14 -5.90
N ALA A 199 6.66 12.95 -4.80
CA ALA A 199 5.19 13.08 -4.81
C ALA A 199 4.78 14.49 -5.27
N MET A 200 5.48 15.54 -4.80
CA MET A 200 5.22 16.92 -5.22
C MET A 200 5.41 17.13 -6.72
N VAL A 201 6.48 16.57 -7.29
CA VAL A 201 6.74 16.64 -8.74
C VAL A 201 5.67 15.90 -9.54
N ARG A 202 5.24 14.72 -9.10
CA ARG A 202 4.19 13.94 -9.76
C ARG A 202 2.85 14.66 -9.75
N LEU A 203 2.48 15.27 -8.62
CA LEU A 203 1.28 16.09 -8.52
C LEU A 203 1.36 17.34 -9.41
N ALA A 204 2.54 17.99 -9.50
CA ALA A 204 2.73 19.16 -10.35
C ALA A 204 2.59 18.85 -11.85
N ALA A 205 3.03 17.67 -12.27
CA ALA A 205 2.94 17.20 -13.65
C ALA A 205 1.52 16.76 -14.06
N ASP A 206 0.64 16.51 -13.08
CA ASP A 206 -0.70 15.99 -13.32
C ASP A 206 -1.75 17.10 -13.36
N ALA A 207 -2.49 17.16 -14.48
CA ALA A 207 -3.44 18.22 -14.77
C ALA A 207 -4.72 18.19 -13.91
N VAL A 208 -4.91 17.18 -13.06
CA VAL A 208 -6.08 17.05 -12.18
C VAL A 208 -5.72 17.08 -10.69
N SER A 209 -4.43 17.19 -10.35
CA SER A 209 -3.94 17.14 -8.96
C SER A 209 -3.97 18.49 -8.24
N GLN A 210 -4.52 19.55 -8.85
CA GLN A 210 -4.45 20.91 -8.30
C GLN A 210 -5.14 21.02 -6.93
N ALA A 211 -6.31 20.39 -6.75
CA ALA A 211 -7.00 20.40 -5.46
C ALA A 211 -6.16 19.77 -4.34
N GLU A 212 -5.34 18.76 -4.66
CA GLU A 212 -4.46 18.12 -3.69
C GLU A 212 -3.24 19.02 -3.38
N LEU A 213 -2.65 19.64 -4.40
CA LEU A 213 -1.57 20.62 -4.22
C LEU A 213 -2.00 21.79 -3.33
N GLU A 214 -3.22 22.29 -3.50
CA GLU A 214 -3.77 23.37 -2.67
C GLU A 214 -3.83 22.98 -1.19
N LYS A 215 -4.26 21.75 -0.88
CA LYS A 215 -4.24 21.23 0.49
C LYS A 215 -2.83 21.12 1.05
N LEU A 216 -1.87 20.66 0.24
CA LEU A 216 -0.48 20.52 0.67
C LEU A 216 0.17 21.88 0.95
N ILE A 217 -0.17 22.90 0.15
CA ILE A 217 0.19 24.29 0.42
C ILE A 217 -0.44 24.75 1.74
N ASP A 218 -1.73 24.51 1.96
CA ASP A 218 -2.43 24.91 3.20
C ASP A 218 -1.82 24.26 4.45
N ARG A 219 -1.41 23.00 4.35
CA ARG A 219 -0.73 22.25 5.42
C ARG A 219 0.72 22.67 5.66
N GLY A 220 1.26 23.60 4.87
CA GLY A 220 2.62 24.12 5.05
C GLY A 220 3.72 23.23 4.48
N TYR A 221 3.40 22.26 3.62
CA TYR A 221 4.43 21.42 3.00
C TYR A 221 5.35 22.18 2.03
N PHE A 222 5.03 23.42 1.69
CA PHE A 222 5.88 24.30 0.88
C PHE A 222 6.71 25.29 1.72
N ASP A 223 6.68 25.16 3.05
CA ASP A 223 7.49 26.00 3.94
C ASP A 223 8.91 25.44 4.06
N ASN A 224 9.92 26.31 3.93
CA ASN A 224 11.35 25.97 4.07
C ASN A 224 11.83 24.84 3.13
N VAL A 225 11.24 24.74 1.93
CA VAL A 225 11.67 23.76 0.93
C VAL A 225 12.95 24.26 0.24
N PRO A 226 13.96 23.39 0.02
CA PRO A 226 15.15 23.76 -0.72
C PRO A 226 14.83 24.31 -2.11
N LEU A 227 15.56 25.34 -2.53
CA LEU A 227 15.32 26.04 -3.80
C LEU A 227 15.33 25.07 -4.98
N GLU A 228 16.27 24.12 -5.03
CA GLU A 228 16.35 23.16 -6.14
C GLU A 228 15.07 22.30 -6.28
N LYS A 229 14.40 21.97 -5.16
CA LYS A 229 13.16 21.20 -5.19
C LYS A 229 11.98 22.06 -5.66
N LEU A 230 11.94 23.32 -5.24
CA LEU A 230 10.93 24.28 -5.71
C LEU A 230 11.08 24.55 -7.20
N GLN A 231 12.31 24.66 -7.71
CA GLN A 231 12.58 24.85 -9.13
C GLN A 231 12.12 23.66 -9.96
N GLU A 232 12.40 22.43 -9.51
CA GLU A 232 11.91 21.24 -10.20
C GLU A 232 10.37 21.18 -10.16
N PHE A 233 9.75 21.48 -9.01
CA PHE A 233 8.30 21.58 -8.91
C PHE A 233 7.70 22.59 -9.90
N MET A 234 8.23 23.81 -9.95
CA MET A 234 7.77 24.86 -10.87
C MET A 234 7.93 24.45 -12.33
N LYS A 235 9.04 23.80 -12.68
CA LYS A 235 9.29 23.27 -14.02
C LYS A 235 8.19 22.29 -14.43
N PHE A 236 7.82 21.32 -13.60
CA PHE A 236 6.74 20.39 -13.93
C PHE A 236 5.36 21.05 -13.95
N LEU A 237 5.08 21.97 -13.01
CA LEU A 237 3.83 22.74 -13.00
C LEU A 237 3.66 23.60 -14.28
N SER A 238 4.78 24.10 -14.81
CA SER A 238 4.86 24.92 -16.03
C SER A 238 4.82 24.11 -17.33
N ALA A 239 4.91 22.77 -17.27
CA ALA A 239 4.98 21.92 -18.45
C ALA A 239 3.68 21.90 -19.27
N TYR A 240 2.55 22.21 -18.62
CA TYR A 240 1.29 22.47 -19.30
C TYR A 240 1.34 23.81 -20.03
N GLU A 241 0.91 23.85 -21.29
CA GLU A 241 0.90 25.09 -22.08
C GLU A 241 -0.11 26.10 -21.52
N GLN A 242 0.34 27.31 -21.18
CA GLN A 242 -0.48 28.34 -20.54
C GLN A 242 -1.40 29.05 -21.55
N ARG A 243 -2.53 28.42 -21.88
CA ARG A 243 -3.51 28.90 -22.88
C ARG A 243 -4.63 29.76 -22.29
N GLY A 244 -4.66 29.93 -20.96
CA GLY A 244 -5.68 30.71 -20.25
C GLY A 244 -6.97 29.96 -19.95
N ASP A 245 -6.97 28.63 -20.12
CA ASP A 245 -8.02 27.73 -19.68
C ASP A 245 -7.98 27.50 -18.14
N GLU A 246 -8.87 26.63 -17.66
CA GLU A 246 -9.00 26.33 -16.22
C GLU A 246 -7.73 25.72 -15.64
N ILE A 247 -7.06 24.83 -16.38
CA ILE A 247 -5.80 24.20 -15.94
C ILE A 247 -4.69 25.26 -15.85
N SER A 248 -4.56 26.11 -16.88
CA SER A 248 -3.59 27.20 -16.88
C SER A 248 -3.78 28.12 -15.67
N LYS A 249 -5.02 28.52 -15.39
CA LYS A 249 -5.35 29.38 -14.25
C LYS A 249 -5.06 28.71 -12.90
N ALA A 250 -5.38 27.42 -12.78
CA ALA A 250 -5.13 26.67 -11.56
C ALA A 250 -3.61 26.50 -11.30
N ASN A 251 -2.83 26.19 -12.34
CA ASN A 251 -1.38 26.09 -12.22
C ASN A 251 -0.75 27.44 -11.87
N GLN A 252 -1.23 28.55 -12.46
CA GLN A 252 -0.80 29.90 -12.10
C GLN A 252 -1.13 30.23 -10.63
N GLU A 253 -2.33 29.91 -10.15
CA GLU A 253 -2.71 30.15 -8.75
C GLU A 253 -1.82 29.36 -7.79
N ILE A 254 -1.60 28.07 -8.04
CA ILE A 254 -0.67 27.25 -7.25
C ILE A 254 0.71 27.89 -7.21
N ALA A 255 1.26 28.32 -8.36
CA ALA A 255 2.55 28.97 -8.41
C ALA A 255 2.59 30.26 -7.57
N LEU A 256 1.55 31.10 -7.64
CA LEU A 256 1.45 32.31 -6.81
C LEU A 256 1.46 31.98 -5.31
N ARG A 257 0.76 30.94 -4.88
CA ARG A 257 0.69 30.53 -3.48
C ARG A 257 2.01 29.91 -2.98
N VAL A 258 2.68 29.13 -3.81
CA VAL A 258 4.02 28.60 -3.50
C VAL A 258 5.04 29.74 -3.38
N LEU A 259 5.03 30.70 -4.30
CA LEU A 259 5.90 31.88 -4.25
C LEU A 259 5.63 32.77 -3.04
N LYS A 260 4.37 32.87 -2.59
CA LYS A 260 4.01 33.62 -1.36
C LYS A 260 4.70 33.03 -0.12
N ARG A 261 4.84 31.71 -0.05
CA ARG A 261 5.59 31.01 1.02
C ARG A 261 7.10 31.07 0.82
N ASN A 262 7.55 31.35 -0.40
CA ASN A 262 8.96 31.34 -0.80
C ASN A 262 9.37 32.66 -1.48
N PRO A 263 9.33 33.81 -0.77
CA PRO A 263 9.49 35.14 -1.36
C PRO A 263 10.90 35.41 -1.95
N ASN A 264 11.88 34.57 -1.63
CA ASN A 264 13.25 34.67 -2.15
C ASN A 264 13.47 33.82 -3.42
N TYR A 265 12.43 33.20 -3.96
CA TYR A 265 12.52 32.43 -5.20
C TYR A 265 12.93 33.34 -6.38
N PRO A 266 14.05 33.06 -7.06
CA PRO A 266 14.52 33.87 -8.19
C PRO A 266 13.69 33.57 -9.46
N PRO A 267 13.44 34.56 -10.33
CA PRO A 267 12.86 34.29 -11.65
C PRO A 267 13.70 33.31 -12.47
N ASP A 268 13.03 32.43 -13.21
CA ASP A 268 13.61 31.40 -14.08
C ASP A 268 12.68 31.09 -15.27
N ASP A 269 13.09 30.16 -16.13
CA ASP A 269 12.31 29.79 -17.32
C ASP A 269 10.92 29.24 -16.97
N ALA A 270 10.81 28.46 -15.88
CA ALA A 270 9.55 27.85 -15.46
C ALA A 270 8.53 28.90 -15.01
N THR A 271 8.96 29.85 -14.18
CA THR A 271 8.11 30.97 -13.74
C THR A 271 7.78 31.91 -14.91
N ASN A 272 8.71 32.11 -15.85
CA ASN A 272 8.44 32.88 -17.07
C ASN A 272 7.37 32.20 -17.95
N LEU A 273 7.42 30.88 -18.09
CA LEU A 273 6.40 30.11 -18.80
C LEU A 273 5.04 30.18 -18.10
N LEU A 274 5.00 29.95 -16.79
CA LEU A 274 3.77 29.98 -15.99
C LEU A 274 3.02 31.31 -16.11
N PHE A 275 3.74 32.42 -15.96
CA PHE A 275 3.13 33.76 -15.93
C PHE A 275 3.15 34.48 -17.29
N GLN A 276 3.72 33.84 -18.32
CA GLN A 276 3.98 34.44 -19.63
C GLN A 276 4.73 35.78 -19.52
N GLY A 277 5.75 35.82 -18.66
CA GLY A 277 6.52 37.00 -18.33
C GLY A 277 7.11 36.97 -16.91
N SER A 278 7.51 38.12 -16.40
CA SER A 278 8.07 38.23 -15.05
C SER A 278 7.09 37.82 -13.95
N ILE A 279 7.60 37.27 -12.85
CA ILE A 279 6.80 36.95 -11.65
C ILE A 279 5.96 38.16 -11.22
N PRO A 280 4.62 38.04 -11.14
CA PRO A 280 3.75 39.15 -10.76
C PRO A 280 3.70 39.30 -9.24
N TRP A 281 4.78 39.82 -8.63
CA TRP A 281 4.92 39.90 -7.17
C TRP A 281 3.79 40.61 -6.43
N GLU A 282 3.10 41.57 -7.05
CA GLU A 282 1.91 42.20 -6.46
C GLU A 282 0.74 41.22 -6.32
N LYS A 283 0.55 40.30 -7.28
CA LYS A 283 -0.43 39.21 -7.16
C LYS A 283 0.01 38.16 -6.15
N VAL A 284 1.32 37.85 -6.08
CA VAL A 284 1.88 36.92 -5.08
C VAL A 284 1.57 37.39 -3.66
N LYS A 285 1.69 38.70 -3.36
CA LYS A 285 1.35 39.26 -2.05
C LYS A 285 -0.15 39.14 -1.71
N GLN A 286 -1.00 39.07 -2.73
CA GLN A 286 -2.47 39.03 -2.61
C GLN A 286 -3.05 37.61 -2.68
N SER A 287 -2.26 36.61 -3.09
CA SER A 287 -2.72 35.21 -3.18
C SER A 287 -3.13 34.70 -1.80
N ARG A 288 -4.01 33.70 -1.75
CA ARG A 288 -4.61 33.20 -0.49
C ARG A 288 -3.58 32.47 0.36
#